data_AF-X1B394-F1
#
_entry.id   AF-X1B394-F1
#
_cell.length_a   1.000
_cell.length_b   1.000
_cell.length_c   1.000
_cell.angle_alpha   90.00
_cell.angle_beta   90.00
_cell.angle_gamma   90.00
#
_symmetry.space_group_name_H-M   'P 1'
#
loop_
_entity.id
_entity.type
_entity.pdbx_description
1 polymer ?
#
loop_
_entity_poly.entity_id
_entity_poly.type
_entity_poly.pdbx_seq_one_letter_code
_entity_poly.pdbx_strand_id
1 'polypeptide(L)'
;MEKLAEVGQEVRISQKLSAKDFVSILERRPSKIVVSASILKQSKNIGLIVDALETAASKGVPKIEVVSRGKPPRRIEQDWVDPYIRSLVGHRADSKERLLVHLLDLGKNGAPISELPPGEIELLPKLNKINRVEITSDLRVRLTKLGTTIAQGAKKLYPELR
;
A
#
# COMPACT_ATOMS: atom_id res chain seq x y z
N MET A 1 -10.45 -30.65 6.74
CA MET A 1 -9.51 -29.54 6.95
C MET A 1 -8.13 -29.99 6.47
N GLU A 2 -7.82 -29.77 5.20
CA GLU A 2 -6.49 -30.00 4.61
C GLU A 2 -5.99 -28.65 4.12
N LYS A 3 -5.12 -27.99 4.89
CA LYS A 3 -3.66 -28.17 5.05
C LYS A 3 -2.89 -27.58 3.86
N LEU A 4 -2.32 -26.41 4.16
CA LEU A 4 -1.23 -25.74 3.46
C LEU A 4 -0.34 -26.76 2.74
N ALA A 5 -0.24 -26.65 1.41
CA ALA A 5 0.74 -27.42 0.65
C ALA A 5 2.10 -26.73 0.80
N GLU A 6 2.92 -27.22 1.72
CA GLU A 6 4.32 -26.81 1.87
C GLU A 6 5.16 -27.62 0.86
N VAL A 7 5.74 -26.93 -0.13
CA VAL A 7 6.74 -27.52 -1.04
C VAL A 7 8.03 -26.75 -0.83
N GLY A 8 8.88 -27.25 0.08
CA GLY A 8 10.04 -26.51 0.59
C GLY A 8 9.62 -25.37 1.55
N GLN A 9 10.41 -24.29 1.61
CA GLN A 9 10.05 -23.07 2.36
C GLN A 9 9.04 -22.16 1.60
N GLU A 10 8.29 -22.68 0.62
CA GLU A 10 7.22 -21.98 -0.12
C GLU A 10 5.85 -22.33 0.46
N VAL A 11 5.04 -21.31 0.77
CA VAL A 11 3.67 -21.46 1.26
C VAL A 11 2.67 -20.94 0.24
N ARG A 12 1.73 -21.79 -0.19
CA ARG A 12 0.64 -21.41 -1.11
C ARG A 12 -0.68 -21.23 -0.35
N ILE A 13 -1.27 -20.05 -0.50
CA ILE A 13 -2.56 -19.68 0.09
C ILE A 13 -3.63 -19.72 -1.00
N SER A 14 -4.38 -20.82 -1.05
CA SER A 14 -5.44 -21.09 -2.02
C SER A 14 -6.85 -20.99 -1.42
N GLN A 15 -6.97 -20.80 -0.11
CA GLN A 15 -8.24 -20.72 0.61
C GLN A 15 -8.30 -19.49 1.52
N LYS A 16 -9.52 -19.13 1.93
CA LYS A 16 -9.78 -17.99 2.82
C LYS A 16 -8.98 -18.15 4.10
N LEU A 17 -8.15 -17.15 4.42
CA LEU A 17 -7.20 -17.23 5.51
C LEU A 17 -7.53 -16.18 6.57
N SER A 18 -7.52 -16.57 7.85
CA SER A 18 -7.65 -15.62 8.95
C SER A 18 -6.35 -14.84 9.16
N ALA A 19 -6.42 -13.66 9.78
CA ALA A 19 -5.22 -12.90 10.14
C ALA A 19 -4.31 -13.68 11.10
N LYS A 20 -4.89 -14.44 12.04
CA LYS A 20 -4.14 -15.29 12.98
C LYS A 20 -3.34 -16.35 12.23
N ASP A 21 -3.97 -17.04 11.27
CA ASP A 21 -3.29 -18.05 10.46
C ASP A 21 -2.19 -17.42 9.59
N PHE A 22 -2.42 -16.21 9.09
CA PHE A 22 -1.43 -15.48 8.30
C PHE A 22 -0.18 -15.13 9.12
N VAL A 23 -0.37 -14.64 10.34
CA VAL A 23 0.74 -14.35 11.27
C VAL A 23 1.50 -15.64 11.60
N SER A 24 0.80 -16.73 11.91
CA SER A 24 1.44 -18.03 12.14
C SER A 24 2.25 -18.53 10.93
N ILE A 25 1.82 -18.23 9.70
CA ILE A 25 2.60 -18.52 8.49
C ILE A 25 3.87 -17.66 8.44
N LEU A 26 3.77 -16.36 8.74
CA LEU A 26 4.94 -15.47 8.74
C LEU A 26 5.95 -15.81 9.83
N GLU A 27 5.50 -16.24 11.01
CA GLU A 27 6.36 -16.69 12.12
C GLU A 27 7.23 -17.89 11.75
N ARG A 28 6.76 -18.75 10.84
CA ARG A 28 7.53 -19.87 10.28
C ARG A 28 8.65 -19.43 9.33
N ARG A 29 8.77 -18.12 9.06
CA ARG A 29 9.77 -17.51 8.17
C ARG A 29 9.88 -18.22 6.81
N PRO A 30 8.78 -18.34 6.04
CA PRO A 30 8.87 -18.93 4.72
C PRO A 30 9.79 -18.09 3.84
N SER A 31 10.43 -18.73 2.87
CA SER A 31 11.22 -18.06 1.84
C SER A 31 10.33 -17.36 0.81
N LYS A 32 9.13 -17.91 0.59
CA LYS A 32 8.17 -17.42 -0.40
C LYS A 32 6.72 -17.68 0.02
N ILE A 33 5.84 -16.70 -0.22
CA ILE A 33 4.38 -16.85 -0.05
C ILE A 33 3.71 -16.58 -1.39
N VAL A 34 2.85 -17.49 -1.84
CA VAL A 34 2.04 -17.31 -3.06
C VAL A 34 0.58 -17.19 -2.67
N VAL A 35 -0.08 -16.09 -3.03
CA VAL A 35 -1.48 -15.83 -2.68
C VAL A 35 -2.31 -15.57 -3.92
N SER A 36 -3.47 -16.21 -4.04
CA SER A 36 -4.42 -15.87 -5.10
C SER A 36 -5.05 -14.49 -4.84
N ALA A 37 -5.13 -13.65 -5.88
CA ALA A 37 -5.83 -12.37 -5.82
C ALA A 37 -7.31 -12.51 -5.41
N SER A 38 -7.96 -13.63 -5.76
CA SER A 38 -9.35 -13.90 -5.35
C SER A 38 -9.47 -14.13 -3.84
N ILE A 39 -8.47 -14.75 -3.23
CA ILE A 39 -8.44 -15.03 -1.79
C ILE A 39 -8.13 -13.77 -1.00
N LEU A 40 -7.21 -12.94 -1.50
CA LEU A 40 -6.99 -11.60 -0.95
C LEU A 40 -8.31 -10.81 -0.95
N LYS A 41 -8.98 -10.66 -2.09
CA LYS A 41 -10.27 -9.95 -2.20
C LYS A 41 -11.34 -10.39 -1.20
N GLN A 42 -11.35 -11.67 -0.83
CA GLN A 42 -12.38 -12.25 0.04
C GLN A 42 -12.03 -12.18 1.54
N SER A 43 -10.79 -11.84 1.91
CA SER A 43 -10.37 -11.85 3.30
C SER A 43 -10.88 -10.61 4.05
N LYS A 44 -11.55 -10.83 5.19
CA LYS A 44 -12.14 -9.75 6.01
C LYS A 44 -11.10 -8.96 6.82
N ASN A 45 -9.91 -9.52 7.05
CA ASN A 45 -8.87 -8.94 7.91
C ASN A 45 -7.64 -8.52 7.11
N ILE A 46 -7.88 -7.99 5.92
CA ILE A 46 -6.83 -7.82 4.94
C ILE A 46 -5.90 -6.65 5.22
N GLY A 47 -6.37 -5.61 5.93
CA GLY A 47 -5.51 -4.57 6.47
C GLY A 47 -4.43 -5.15 7.39
N LEU A 48 -4.82 -6.02 8.33
CA LEU A 48 -3.87 -6.71 9.22
C LEU A 48 -2.91 -7.65 8.49
N ILE A 49 -3.37 -8.29 7.41
CA ILE A 49 -2.51 -9.10 6.54
C ILE A 49 -1.49 -8.20 5.86
N VAL A 50 -1.91 -7.04 5.34
CA VAL A 50 -1.03 -6.05 4.71
C VAL A 50 -0.05 -5.46 5.72
N ASP A 51 -0.49 -5.07 6.92
CA ASP A 51 0.38 -4.55 8.00
C ASP A 51 1.41 -5.59 8.45
N ALA A 52 1.00 -6.86 8.55
CA ALA A 52 1.90 -7.97 8.85
C ALA A 52 2.90 -8.21 7.71
N LEU A 53 2.47 -8.06 6.45
CA LEU A 53 3.35 -8.10 5.29
C LEU A 53 4.35 -6.94 5.28
N GLU A 54 3.91 -5.70 5.59
CA GLU A 54 4.78 -4.52 5.72
C GLU A 54 5.85 -4.72 6.81
N THR A 55 5.44 -5.32 7.94
CA THR A 55 6.32 -5.60 9.08
C THR A 55 7.31 -6.74 8.79
N ALA A 56 6.91 -7.76 8.05
CA ALA A 56 7.80 -8.87 7.66
C ALA A 56 8.80 -8.44 6.59
N ALA A 57 8.31 -7.68 5.59
CA ALA A 57 9.10 -7.15 4.50
C ALA A 57 10.24 -6.26 5.04
N SER A 58 9.97 -5.31 5.93
CA SER A 58 11.02 -4.48 6.56
C SER A 58 12.05 -5.26 7.39
N LYS A 59 11.76 -6.51 7.78
CA LYS A 59 12.63 -7.39 8.57
C LYS A 59 13.35 -8.49 7.75
N GLY A 60 13.23 -8.46 6.42
CA GLY A 60 13.99 -9.34 5.53
C GLY A 60 13.44 -10.75 5.33
N VAL A 61 12.11 -10.93 5.30
CA VAL A 61 11.43 -12.23 5.02
C VAL A 61 10.02 -11.94 4.45
N PRO A 62 9.29 -12.86 3.78
CA PRO A 62 9.49 -13.67 2.56
C PRO A 62 9.31 -12.90 1.22
N LYS A 63 9.68 -13.51 0.08
CA LYS A 63 9.19 -13.05 -1.25
C LYS A 63 7.70 -13.34 -1.41
N ILE A 64 6.86 -12.35 -1.69
CA ILE A 64 5.42 -12.59 -1.86
C ILE A 64 5.02 -12.44 -3.32
N GLU A 65 4.26 -13.41 -3.83
CA GLU A 65 3.71 -13.39 -5.18
C GLU A 65 2.18 -13.46 -5.14
N VAL A 66 1.53 -12.52 -5.83
CA VAL A 66 0.09 -12.54 -6.07
C VAL A 66 -0.19 -13.12 -7.44
N VAL A 67 -0.97 -14.19 -7.47
CA VAL A 67 -1.37 -14.87 -8.71
C VAL A 67 -2.80 -14.53 -9.08
N SER A 68 -3.04 -14.31 -10.37
CA SER A 68 -4.36 -14.10 -10.94
C SER A 68 -4.52 -14.99 -12.17
N ARG A 69 -5.71 -15.55 -12.37
CA ARG A 69 -5.97 -16.39 -13.54
C ARG A 69 -5.71 -15.61 -14.83
N GLY A 70 -4.89 -16.18 -15.72
CA GLY A 70 -4.55 -15.59 -17.01
C GLY A 70 -3.58 -14.40 -16.97
N LYS A 71 -2.92 -14.14 -15.83
CA LYS A 71 -1.91 -13.08 -15.71
C LYS A 71 -0.62 -13.64 -15.11
N PRO A 72 0.55 -13.09 -15.47
CA PRO A 72 1.80 -13.46 -14.82
C PRO A 72 1.74 -13.13 -13.31
N PRO A 73 2.39 -13.94 -12.45
CA PRO A 73 2.50 -13.65 -11.03
C PRO A 73 3.12 -12.28 -10.79
N ARG A 74 2.51 -11.46 -9.94
CA ARG A 74 3.09 -10.18 -9.51
C ARG A 74 3.85 -10.37 -8.20
N ARG A 75 5.12 -9.97 -8.18
CA ARG A 75 5.92 -9.91 -6.96
C ARG A 75 5.61 -8.63 -6.20
N ILE A 76 5.47 -8.75 -4.89
CA ILE A 76 5.42 -7.60 -3.98
C ILE A 76 6.86 -7.31 -3.58
N GLU A 77 7.37 -6.15 -4.00
CA GLU A 77 8.67 -5.66 -3.54
C GLU A 77 8.48 -4.73 -2.33
N GLN A 78 9.46 -4.75 -1.41
CA GLN A 78 9.45 -4.20 -0.05
C GLN A 78 9.07 -2.72 0.05
N ASP A 79 9.25 -1.97 -1.04
CA ASP A 79 9.12 -0.53 -1.03
C ASP A 79 7.65 -0.10 -1.12
N TRP A 80 6.89 -0.29 -0.03
CA TRP A 80 5.60 0.38 0.23
C TRP A 80 4.43 -0.23 -0.58
N VAL A 81 3.99 -1.42 -0.17
CA VAL A 81 2.82 -2.22 -0.63
C VAL A 81 2.26 -1.82 -2.00
N ASP A 82 2.50 -2.69 -3.00
CA ASP A 82 1.99 -2.56 -4.36
C ASP A 82 0.56 -1.95 -4.37
N PRO A 83 0.37 -0.76 -4.95
CA PRO A 83 -0.93 -0.12 -5.12
C PRO A 83 -2.00 -1.10 -5.62
N TYR A 84 -1.64 -2.04 -6.49
CA TYR A 84 -2.49 -3.12 -6.94
C TYR A 84 -3.12 -3.92 -5.79
N ILE A 85 -2.33 -4.30 -4.79
CA ILE A 85 -2.83 -5.05 -3.64
C ILE A 85 -3.73 -4.17 -2.79
N ARG A 86 -3.37 -2.91 -2.53
CA ARG A 86 -4.25 -1.97 -1.81
C ARG A 86 -5.64 -1.84 -2.48
N SER A 87 -5.67 -1.80 -3.82
CA SER A 87 -6.92 -1.76 -4.59
C SER A 87 -7.69 -3.08 -4.57
N LEU A 88 -6.99 -4.22 -4.66
CA LEU A 88 -7.61 -5.54 -4.62
C LEU A 88 -8.33 -5.78 -3.30
N VAL A 89 -7.87 -5.14 -2.23
CA VAL A 89 -8.32 -5.43 -0.87
C VAL A 89 -9.26 -4.37 -0.31
N GLY A 90 -9.70 -3.42 -1.15
CA GLY A 90 -10.64 -2.38 -0.77
C GLY A 90 -10.08 -1.39 0.26
N HIS A 91 -8.75 -1.29 0.37
CA HIS A 91 -8.13 -0.35 1.29
C HIS A 91 -8.36 1.05 0.75
N ARG A 92 -9.17 1.86 1.45
CA ARG A 92 -9.37 3.27 1.08
C ARG A 92 -8.03 3.99 1.13
N ALA A 93 -7.88 5.00 0.29
CA ALA A 93 -6.73 5.89 0.35
C ALA A 93 -6.50 6.39 1.78
N ASP A 94 -5.25 6.32 2.24
CA ASP A 94 -4.88 6.87 3.54
C ASP A 94 -4.92 8.41 3.51
N SER A 95 -4.84 9.05 4.68
CA SER A 95 -4.93 10.52 4.77
C SER A 95 -3.78 11.23 4.04
N LYS A 96 -2.62 10.59 3.87
CA LYS A 96 -1.49 11.13 3.12
C LYS A 96 -1.72 11.04 1.62
N GLU A 97 -2.21 9.90 1.13
CA GLU A 97 -2.55 9.69 -0.28
C GLU A 97 -3.65 10.66 -0.72
N ARG A 98 -4.67 10.86 0.11
CA ARG A 98 -5.72 11.86 -0.15
C ARG A 98 -5.16 13.27 -0.27
N LEU A 99 -4.31 13.69 0.67
CA LEU A 99 -3.65 14.99 0.61
C LEU A 99 -2.79 15.14 -0.67
N LEU A 100 -2.02 14.11 -1.04
CA LEU A 100 -1.22 14.16 -2.25
C LEU A 100 -2.08 14.27 -3.52
N VAL A 101 -3.23 13.58 -3.59
CA VAL A 101 -4.18 13.72 -4.69
C VAL A 101 -4.85 15.09 -4.68
N HIS A 102 -5.24 15.60 -3.51
CA HIS A 102 -5.80 16.94 -3.36
C HIS A 102 -4.82 18.01 -3.88
N LEU A 103 -3.55 17.94 -3.46
CA LEU A 103 -2.50 18.85 -3.95
C LEU A 103 -2.21 18.69 -5.46
N LEU A 104 -2.39 17.48 -6.00
CA LEU A 104 -2.26 17.24 -7.45
C LEU A 104 -3.33 18.00 -8.23
N ASP A 105 -4.55 18.05 -7.68
CA ASP A 105 -5.71 18.67 -8.32
C ASP A 105 -5.71 20.19 -8.21
N LEU A 106 -5.11 20.75 -7.16
CA LEU A 106 -4.83 22.18 -7.03
C LEU A 106 -3.77 22.69 -8.01
N GLY A 107 -3.06 21.77 -8.68
CA GLY A 107 -2.17 22.08 -9.80
C GLY A 107 -0.76 22.53 -9.42
N LYS A 108 0.05 22.83 -10.46
CA LYS A 108 1.52 23.00 -10.34
C LYS A 108 1.97 24.22 -9.52
N ASN A 109 1.08 25.19 -9.33
CA ASN A 109 1.42 26.45 -8.66
C ASN A 109 1.46 26.32 -7.13
N GLY A 110 1.06 25.16 -6.60
CA GLY A 110 0.99 24.87 -5.18
C GLY A 110 -0.20 25.54 -4.50
N ALA A 111 -0.64 24.94 -3.40
CA ALA A 111 -1.73 25.42 -2.57
C ALA A 111 -1.19 26.25 -1.40
N PRO A 112 -1.75 27.43 -1.09
CA PRO A 112 -1.45 28.11 0.18
C PRO A 112 -1.76 27.19 1.37
N ILE A 113 -0.90 27.16 2.38
CA ILE A 113 -1.13 26.34 3.59
C ILE A 113 -2.46 26.69 4.25
N SER A 114 -2.86 27.98 4.20
CA SER A 114 -4.12 28.48 4.76
C SER A 114 -5.38 27.92 4.09
N GLU A 115 -5.27 27.39 2.87
CA GLU A 115 -6.38 26.77 2.14
C GLU A 115 -6.50 25.27 2.44
N LEU A 116 -5.54 24.71 3.19
CA LEU A 116 -5.58 23.30 3.57
C LEU A 116 -6.34 23.12 4.89
N PRO A 117 -7.16 22.07 5.02
CA PRO A 117 -7.78 21.68 6.29
C PRO A 117 -6.72 21.46 7.39
N PRO A 118 -7.04 21.73 8.67
CA PRO A 118 -6.10 21.54 9.77
C PRO A 118 -5.47 20.14 9.82
N GLY A 119 -6.26 19.09 9.58
CA GLY A 119 -5.77 17.71 9.55
C GLY A 119 -4.81 17.40 8.38
N GLU A 120 -4.87 18.18 7.29
CA GLU A 120 -3.92 18.08 6.19
C GLU A 120 -2.62 18.83 6.51
N ILE A 121 -2.72 19.99 7.16
CA ILE A 121 -1.57 20.79 7.63
C ILE A 121 -0.66 19.96 8.54
N GLU A 122 -1.25 19.18 9.46
CA GLU A 122 -0.50 18.30 10.37
C GLU A 122 0.33 17.21 9.65
N LEU A 123 -0.05 16.86 8.42
CA LEU A 123 0.66 15.85 7.62
C LEU A 123 1.85 16.44 6.86
N LEU A 124 1.84 17.76 6.58
CA LEU A 124 2.87 18.41 5.77
C LEU A 124 4.30 18.21 6.29
N PRO A 125 4.60 18.37 7.60
CA PRO A 125 5.95 18.15 8.11
C PRO A 125 6.43 16.72 7.89
N LYS A 126 5.52 15.73 8.02
CA LYS A 126 5.84 14.30 7.81
C LYS A 126 6.11 14.02 6.33
N LEU A 127 5.32 14.62 5.43
CA LEU A 127 5.48 14.45 3.98
C LEU A 127 6.70 15.20 3.42
N ASN A 128 7.06 16.33 4.01
CA ASN A 128 8.26 17.09 3.65
C ASN A 128 9.53 16.33 4.04
N LYS A 129 9.57 15.72 5.24
CA LYS A 129 10.70 14.88 5.69
C LYS A 129 11.00 13.70 4.77
N ILE A 130 9.99 13.17 4.07
CA ILE A 130 10.13 12.05 3.12
C ILE A 130 10.11 12.52 1.65
N ASN A 131 10.34 13.82 1.41
CA ASN A 131 10.48 14.41 0.09
C ASN A 131 9.29 14.17 -0.86
N ARG A 132 8.07 14.19 -0.34
CA ARG A 132 6.82 14.06 -1.15
C ARG A 132 6.16 15.40 -1.41
N VAL A 133 6.30 16.35 -0.50
CA VAL A 133 5.85 17.73 -0.67
C VAL A 133 7.00 18.67 -0.35
N GLU A 134 6.93 19.88 -0.90
CA GLU A 134 7.84 20.97 -0.64
C GLU A 134 7.04 22.15 -0.09
N ILE A 135 7.49 22.73 1.02
CA ILE A 135 6.93 23.96 1.57
C ILE A 135 7.83 25.11 1.14
N THR A 136 7.29 25.98 0.30
CA THR A 136 7.97 27.15 -0.26
C THR A 136 7.99 28.32 0.72
N SER A 137 8.90 29.27 0.50
CA SER A 137 9.10 30.43 1.37
C SER A 137 7.87 31.36 1.46
N ASP A 138 7.00 31.35 0.43
CA ASP A 138 5.72 32.07 0.40
C ASP A 138 4.56 31.26 1.02
N LEU A 139 4.87 30.25 1.84
CA LEU A 139 3.91 29.41 2.58
C LEU A 139 2.94 28.65 1.67
N ARG A 140 3.39 28.27 0.47
CA ARG A 140 2.68 27.33 -0.39
C ARG A 140 3.27 25.94 -0.31
N VAL A 141 2.41 24.94 -0.47
CA VAL A 141 2.76 23.53 -0.56
C VAL A 141 2.72 23.09 -2.02
N ARG A 142 3.80 22.46 -2.48
CA ARG A 142 3.90 21.86 -3.82
C ARG A 142 4.21 20.38 -3.72
N LEU A 143 3.76 19.61 -4.71
CA LEU A 143 4.21 18.23 -4.86
C LEU A 143 5.63 18.21 -5.42
N THR A 144 6.49 17.38 -4.85
CA THR A 144 7.77 17.04 -5.48
C THR A 144 7.53 16.10 -6.66
N LYS A 145 8.58 15.76 -7.43
CA LYS A 145 8.49 14.73 -8.47
C LYS A 145 8.02 13.38 -7.90
N LEU A 146 8.53 13.00 -6.72
CA LEU A 146 8.12 11.77 -6.04
C LEU A 146 6.66 11.84 -5.58
N GLY A 147 6.26 12.94 -4.94
CA GLY A 147 4.87 13.15 -4.51
C GLY A 147 3.87 13.12 -5.67
N THR A 148 4.25 13.71 -6.80
CA THR A 148 3.42 13.71 -8.03
C THR A 148 3.19 12.29 -8.56
N THR A 149 4.26 11.48 -8.64
CA THR A 149 4.14 10.08 -9.08
C THR A 149 3.22 9.27 -8.16
N ILE A 150 3.36 9.45 -6.84
CA ILE A 150 2.52 8.77 -5.85
C ILE A 150 1.06 9.23 -5.97
N ALA A 151 0.82 10.54 -6.07
CA ALA A 151 -0.52 11.12 -6.23
C ALA A 151 -1.22 10.59 -7.50
N GLN A 152 -0.52 10.56 -8.63
CA GLN A 152 -1.05 9.99 -9.88
C GLN A 152 -1.35 8.50 -9.76
N GLY A 153 -0.51 7.76 -9.04
CA GLY A 153 -0.75 6.36 -8.69
C GLY A 153 -2.04 6.21 -7.89
N ALA A 154 -2.17 6.97 -6.79
CA ALA A 154 -3.35 6.97 -5.92
C ALA A 154 -4.64 7.37 -6.67
N LYS A 155 -4.62 8.44 -7.48
CA LYS A 155 -5.78 8.90 -8.26
C LYS A 155 -6.24 7.89 -9.33
N LYS A 156 -5.32 7.10 -9.87
CA LYS A 156 -5.66 5.97 -10.76
C LYS A 156 -6.27 4.80 -10.00
N LEU A 157 -5.78 4.58 -8.78
CA LEU A 157 -6.12 3.44 -7.94
C LEU A 157 -7.46 3.60 -7.21
N TYR A 158 -7.80 4.83 -6.84
CA TYR A 158 -8.95 5.20 -6.03
C TYR A 158 -9.88 6.10 -6.83
N PRO A 159 -10.88 5.54 -7.54
CA PRO A 159 -11.83 6.31 -8.35
C PRO A 159 -12.63 7.33 -7.54
N GLU A 160 -12.79 7.12 -6.23
CA GLU A 160 -13.45 8.04 -5.31
C GLU A 160 -12.66 9.33 -5.02
N LEU A 161 -11.39 9.38 -5.44
CA LEU A 161 -10.53 10.56 -5.35
C LEU A 161 -10.46 11.33 -6.68
N ARG A 162 -11.35 11.05 -7.64
CA ARG A 162 -11.38 11.73 -8.95
C ARG A 162 -12.30 12.92 -8.99
#